data_AF-A0AAV2K318-F1
#
_entry.id   AF-A0AAV2K318-F1
#
_cell.length_a   1.000
_cell.length_b   1.000
_cell.length_c   1.000
_cell.angle_alpha   90.00
_cell.angle_beta   90.00
_cell.angle_gamma   90.00
#
_symmetry.space_group_name_H-M   'P 1'
#
loop_
_entity.id
_entity.type
_entity.pdbx_description
1 polymer ?
#
loop_
_entity_poly.entity_id
_entity_poly.type
_entity_poly.pdbx_seq_one_letter_code
_entity_poly.pdbx_strand_id
1 'polypeptide(L)'
;MFYLAGCSIIRPPREGGIRYRGLTQEQIRSVQVLPVDYEIEYICRGNRIIVGPKVRKCLPNGTWTDMSHKSHCLLLCPRMWTSLENGRVTPWPPGPPAEGVTLHFSCLPGFILIGRNSTQCNKMGKWDSPKPVCHFDRHYRALASPTGGQCLTVLSNTTRPKNS
;
A
#
# COMPACT_ATOMS: atom_id res chain seq x y z
N MET A 1 -40.95 -19.93 -14.20
CA MET A 1 -39.55 -19.60 -14.57
C MET A 1 -38.80 -19.26 -13.29
N PHE A 2 -38.02 -20.21 -12.76
CA PHE A 2 -37.13 -19.92 -11.63
C PHE A 2 -35.93 -19.16 -12.18
N TYR A 3 -35.86 -17.86 -11.95
CA TYR A 3 -34.58 -17.17 -12.05
C TYR A 3 -33.65 -17.86 -11.05
N LEU A 4 -32.61 -18.52 -11.52
CA LEU A 4 -31.55 -19.00 -10.63
C LEU A 4 -30.92 -17.74 -10.02
N ALA A 5 -31.39 -17.38 -8.82
CA ALA A 5 -30.77 -16.33 -8.03
C ALA A 5 -29.34 -16.77 -7.74
N GLY A 6 -28.38 -16.04 -8.30
CA GLY A 6 -26.97 -16.43 -8.26
C GLY A 6 -26.11 -15.44 -9.02
N CYS A 7 -24.80 -15.63 -8.91
CA CYS A 7 -23.83 -14.69 -9.43
C CYS A 7 -23.08 -15.28 -10.60
N SER A 8 -22.82 -14.47 -11.62
CA SER A 8 -22.02 -14.87 -12.76
C SER A 8 -20.59 -15.23 -12.35
N ILE A 9 -19.98 -16.17 -13.06
CA ILE A 9 -18.59 -16.54 -12.82
C ILE A 9 -17.65 -15.36 -13.11
N ILE A 10 -16.79 -15.02 -12.16
CA ILE A 10 -15.76 -13.99 -12.35
C ILE A 10 -14.59 -14.60 -13.12
N ARG A 11 -13.99 -13.91 -14.09
CA ARG A 11 -12.77 -14.42 -14.74
C ARG A 11 -11.54 -14.19 -13.85
N PRO A 12 -10.61 -15.15 -13.74
CA PRO A 12 -9.41 -14.99 -12.93
C PRO A 12 -8.54 -13.82 -13.41
N PRO A 13 -7.91 -13.06 -12.49
CA PRO A 13 -7.01 -11.97 -12.85
C PRO A 13 -5.72 -12.47 -13.51
N ARG A 14 -5.09 -11.66 -14.38
CA ARG A 14 -3.89 -12.06 -15.13
C ARG A 14 -2.72 -12.49 -14.23
N GLU A 15 -2.49 -11.74 -13.15
CA GLU A 15 -1.39 -11.95 -12.19
C GLU A 15 -1.76 -12.96 -11.07
N GLY A 16 -2.89 -13.65 -11.20
CA GLY A 16 -3.43 -14.50 -10.15
C GLY A 16 -4.38 -15.58 -10.68
N GLY A 17 -5.29 -15.98 -9.82
CA GLY A 17 -6.31 -16.98 -10.05
C GLY A 17 -7.46 -16.78 -9.08
N ILE A 18 -8.50 -17.60 -9.26
CA ILE A 18 -9.63 -17.66 -8.33
C ILE A 18 -9.83 -19.13 -8.00
N ARG A 19 -9.96 -19.42 -6.70
CA ARG A 19 -10.32 -20.73 -6.19
C ARG A 19 -11.84 -20.78 -6.01
N TYR A 20 -12.46 -21.64 -6.79
CA TYR A 20 -13.87 -22.00 -6.66
C TYR A 20 -13.94 -23.25 -5.79
N ARG A 21 -14.41 -23.10 -4.54
CA ARG A 21 -14.44 -24.20 -3.59
C ARG A 21 -15.39 -25.30 -4.07
N GLY A 22 -14.88 -26.53 -4.19
CA GLY A 22 -15.69 -27.68 -4.55
C GLY A 22 -16.03 -27.80 -6.04
N LEU A 23 -15.39 -27.02 -6.93
CA LEU A 23 -15.53 -27.19 -8.39
C LEU A 23 -14.21 -27.62 -9.02
N THR A 24 -14.28 -28.55 -9.98
CA THR A 24 -13.15 -28.91 -10.84
C THR A 24 -12.97 -27.91 -11.98
N GLN A 25 -11.84 -27.98 -12.69
CA GLN A 25 -11.56 -27.09 -13.81
C GLN A 25 -12.56 -27.25 -14.97
N GLU A 26 -13.07 -28.46 -15.17
CA GLU A 26 -14.08 -28.80 -16.18
C GLU A 26 -15.43 -28.19 -15.79
N GLN A 27 -15.83 -28.34 -14.53
CA GLN A 27 -17.06 -27.75 -14.01
C GLN A 27 -17.03 -26.23 -14.06
N ILE A 28 -15.88 -25.61 -13.78
CA ILE A 28 -15.64 -24.16 -13.91
C ILE A 28 -15.86 -23.67 -15.35
N ARG A 29 -15.58 -24.50 -16.37
CA ARG A 29 -15.79 -24.13 -17.78
C ARG A 29 -17.25 -24.19 -18.19
N SER A 30 -18.05 -25.04 -17.56
CA SER A 30 -19.47 -25.21 -17.87
C SER A 30 -20.40 -24.36 -17.00
N VAL A 31 -20.00 -24.05 -15.77
CA VAL A 31 -20.85 -23.30 -14.83
C VAL A 31 -20.87 -21.82 -15.20
N GLN A 32 -22.07 -21.27 -15.35
CA GLN A 32 -22.25 -19.84 -15.66
C GLN A 32 -22.72 -19.03 -14.45
N VAL A 33 -23.44 -19.67 -13.52
CA VAL A 33 -24.05 -19.04 -12.35
C VAL A 33 -23.71 -19.85 -11.11
N LEU A 34 -23.21 -19.18 -10.08
CA LEU A 34 -22.90 -19.73 -8.76
C LEU A 34 -24.03 -19.38 -7.79
N PRO A 35 -24.39 -20.28 -6.86
CA PRO A 35 -25.52 -20.06 -5.96
C PRO A 35 -25.26 -18.90 -4.99
N VAL A 36 -26.34 -18.34 -4.44
CA VAL A 36 -26.26 -17.37 -3.33
C VAL A 36 -25.45 -17.98 -2.19
N ASP A 37 -24.72 -17.12 -1.48
CA ASP A 37 -23.78 -17.45 -0.42
C ASP A 37 -22.51 -18.21 -0.84
N TYR A 38 -22.36 -18.57 -2.13
CA TYR A 38 -21.14 -19.17 -2.63
C TYR A 38 -19.94 -18.21 -2.47
N GLU A 39 -18.81 -18.74 -2.03
CA GLU A 39 -17.58 -17.98 -1.82
C GLU A 39 -16.50 -18.35 -2.83
N ILE A 40 -15.87 -17.32 -3.37
CA ILE A 40 -14.65 -17.45 -4.16
C ILE A 40 -13.48 -16.79 -3.44
N GLU A 41 -12.30 -17.36 -3.59
CA GLU A 41 -11.07 -16.80 -3.01
C GLU A 41 -10.07 -16.47 -4.12
N TYR A 42 -9.62 -15.23 -4.18
CA TYR A 42 -8.55 -14.83 -5.07
C TYR A 42 -7.20 -15.34 -4.55
N ILE A 43 -6.39 -15.82 -5.48
CA ILE A 43 -5.05 -16.35 -5.22
C ILE A 43 -4.05 -15.62 -6.12
N CYS A 44 -2.89 -15.26 -5.59
CA CYS A 44 -1.82 -14.64 -6.35
C CYS A 44 -0.77 -15.66 -6.76
N ARG A 45 -0.14 -15.44 -7.93
CA ARG A 45 0.96 -16.29 -8.41
C ARG A 45 2.29 -15.86 -7.80
N GLY A 46 3.17 -16.83 -7.58
CA GLY A 46 4.52 -16.60 -7.07
C GLY A 46 4.52 -16.03 -5.64
N ASN A 47 5.42 -15.09 -5.38
CA ASN A 47 5.59 -14.43 -4.08
C ASN A 47 4.75 -13.14 -3.93
N ARG A 48 3.74 -12.94 -4.79
CA ARG A 48 2.83 -11.79 -4.71
C ARG A 48 1.83 -11.96 -3.58
N ILE A 49 1.37 -10.84 -3.03
CA ILE A 49 0.29 -10.80 -2.05
C ILE A 49 -0.97 -10.19 -2.66
N ILE A 50 -2.10 -10.48 -2.04
CA ILE A 50 -3.36 -9.85 -2.40
C ILE A 50 -3.55 -8.56 -1.60
N VAL A 51 -3.82 -7.46 -2.31
CA VAL A 51 -4.22 -6.18 -1.73
C VAL A 51 -5.65 -5.89 -2.17
N GLY A 52 -6.54 -5.64 -1.21
CA GLY A 52 -7.99 -5.56 -1.41
C GLY A 52 -8.74 -6.83 -0.96
N PRO A 53 -10.03 -6.97 -1.31
CA PRO A 53 -10.85 -8.10 -0.88
C PRO A 53 -10.29 -9.45 -1.38
N LYS A 54 -9.96 -10.35 -0.45
CA LYS A 54 -9.45 -11.70 -0.79
C LYS A 54 -10.57 -12.68 -1.13
N VAL A 55 -11.69 -12.59 -0.42
CA VAL A 55 -12.85 -13.46 -0.59
C VAL A 55 -14.01 -12.61 -1.10
N ARG A 56 -14.78 -13.16 -2.04
CA ARG A 56 -16.06 -12.57 -2.44
C ARG A 56 -17.16 -13.59 -2.23
N LYS A 57 -18.30 -13.12 -1.75
CA LYS A 57 -19.49 -13.92 -1.51
C LYS A 57 -20.61 -13.52 -2.47
N CYS A 58 -21.32 -14.50 -3.03
CA CYS A 58 -22.46 -14.24 -3.90
C CYS A 58 -23.67 -13.78 -3.08
N LEU A 59 -24.30 -12.67 -3.48
CA LEU A 59 -25.45 -12.08 -2.79
C LEU A 59 -26.77 -12.45 -3.49
N PRO A 60 -27.92 -12.39 -2.77
CA PRO A 60 -29.24 -12.67 -3.35
C PRO A 60 -29.62 -11.77 -4.53
N ASN A 61 -29.04 -10.57 -4.62
CA ASN A 61 -29.26 -9.63 -5.72
C ASN A 61 -28.46 -9.96 -7.00
N GLY A 62 -27.76 -11.10 -7.03
CA GLY A 62 -26.96 -11.56 -8.16
C GLY A 62 -25.59 -10.88 -8.32
N THR A 63 -25.16 -10.10 -7.32
CA THR A 63 -23.84 -9.45 -7.31
C THR A 63 -22.92 -10.07 -6.27
N TRP A 64 -21.61 -9.91 -6.47
CA TRP A 64 -20.61 -10.33 -5.50
C TRP A 64 -20.36 -9.23 -4.45
N THR A 65 -19.95 -9.60 -3.24
CA THR A 65 -19.48 -8.60 -2.26
C THR A 65 -18.28 -7.80 -2.79
N ASP A 66 -18.14 -6.57 -2.29
CA ASP A 66 -16.99 -5.70 -2.50
C ASP A 66 -16.65 -5.37 -3.96
N MET A 67 -17.62 -5.38 -4.87
CA MET A 67 -17.40 -5.13 -6.31
C MET A 67 -16.84 -3.75 -6.64
N SER A 68 -16.99 -2.78 -5.72
CA SER A 68 -16.37 -1.46 -5.82
C SER A 68 -14.85 -1.48 -5.58
N HIS A 69 -14.32 -2.45 -4.82
CA HIS A 69 -12.90 -2.55 -4.50
C HIS A 69 -12.24 -3.66 -5.34
N LYS A 70 -11.23 -3.30 -6.12
CA LYS A 70 -10.47 -4.26 -6.93
C LYS A 70 -9.46 -5.02 -6.07
N SER A 71 -9.32 -6.31 -6.36
CA SER A 71 -8.31 -7.17 -5.75
C SER A 71 -7.08 -7.21 -6.65
N HIS A 72 -5.93 -6.81 -6.12
CA HIS A 72 -4.67 -6.72 -6.86
C HIS A 72 -3.65 -7.72 -6.34
N CYS A 73 -2.92 -8.37 -7.24
CA CYS A 73 -1.79 -9.22 -6.90
C CYS A 73 -0.48 -8.45 -7.07
N LEU A 74 0.05 -7.95 -5.97
CA LEU A 74 1.19 -7.03 -5.94
C LEU A 74 2.42 -7.70 -5.34
N LEU A 75 3.60 -7.36 -5.85
CA LEU A 75 4.85 -7.76 -5.23
C LEU A 75 5.08 -6.95 -3.94
N LEU A 76 5.70 -7.61 -2.97
CA LEU A 76 6.20 -6.94 -1.78
C LEU A 76 7.62 -6.43 -2.01
N CYS A 77 7.88 -5.23 -1.50
CA CYS A 77 9.22 -4.73 -1.29
C CYS A 77 9.86 -5.31 -0.02
N PRO A 78 11.20 -5.26 0.09
CA PRO A 78 11.90 -5.63 1.32
C PRO A 78 11.34 -4.88 2.52
N ARG A 79 11.60 -5.40 3.74
CA ARG A 79 11.05 -4.86 5.01
C ARG A 79 10.95 -3.34 4.99
N MET A 80 9.73 -2.85 5.17
CA MET A 80 9.41 -1.43 5.18
C MET A 80 10.22 -0.73 6.27
N TRP A 81 10.82 0.43 5.95
CA TRP A 81 11.40 1.27 6.99
C TRP A 81 10.27 1.92 7.78
N THR A 82 10.07 1.47 9.02
CA THR A 82 9.02 1.99 9.91
C THR A 82 9.52 3.12 10.83
N SER A 83 10.84 3.34 10.86
CA SER A 83 11.48 4.38 11.66
C SER A 83 12.64 5.03 10.91
N LEU A 84 12.87 6.31 11.20
CA LEU A 84 14.02 7.07 10.75
C LEU A 84 14.59 7.77 11.98
N GLU A 85 15.86 7.54 12.27
CA GLU A 85 16.52 8.18 13.41
C GLU A 85 16.49 9.70 13.20
N ASN A 86 16.11 10.45 14.25
CA ASN A 86 15.90 11.89 14.19
C ASN A 86 14.97 12.33 13.06
N GLY A 87 13.98 11.49 12.73
CA GLY A 87 13.02 11.76 11.68
C GLY A 87 11.72 10.98 11.83
N ARG A 88 10.92 11.01 10.77
CA ARG A 88 9.63 10.34 10.64
C ARG A 88 9.57 9.65 9.29
N VAL A 89 8.83 8.55 9.24
CA VAL A 89 8.50 7.85 8.01
C VAL A 89 6.98 7.74 7.91
N THR A 90 6.41 8.15 6.79
CA THR A 90 4.97 8.05 6.53
C THR A 90 4.71 7.27 5.24
N PRO A 91 4.08 6.08 5.32
CA PRO A 91 3.69 5.34 4.12
C PRO A 91 2.42 5.91 3.50
N TRP A 92 2.38 5.94 2.16
CA TRP A 92 1.22 6.34 1.39
C TRP A 92 1.06 5.49 0.11
N PRO A 93 -0.11 4.86 -0.13
CA PRO A 93 -1.20 4.71 0.83
C PRO A 93 -0.79 3.86 2.06
N PRO A 94 -1.51 3.95 3.19
CA PRO A 94 -1.28 3.07 4.33
C PRO A 94 -1.50 1.60 3.96
N GLY A 95 -0.68 0.70 4.49
CA GLY A 95 -0.82 -0.73 4.23
C GLY A 95 0.52 -1.46 4.18
N PRO A 96 0.53 -2.71 3.66
CA PRO A 96 1.76 -3.47 3.48
C PRO A 96 2.71 -2.80 2.47
N PRO A 97 4.02 -3.11 2.48
CA PRO A 97 5.00 -2.57 1.51
C PRO A 97 4.83 -3.22 0.13
N ALA A 98 3.70 -2.97 -0.50
CA ALA A 98 3.35 -3.50 -1.81
C ALA A 98 3.68 -2.50 -2.93
N GLU A 99 3.78 -3.01 -4.16
CA GLU A 99 3.94 -2.21 -5.38
C GLU A 99 3.01 -0.97 -5.38
N GLY A 100 3.59 0.20 -5.67
CA GLY A 100 2.90 1.49 -5.68
C GLY A 100 2.89 2.24 -4.34
N VAL A 101 3.21 1.58 -3.22
CA VAL A 101 3.37 2.26 -1.93
C VAL A 101 4.61 3.15 -1.94
N THR A 102 4.46 4.37 -1.45
CA THR A 102 5.52 5.36 -1.31
C THR A 102 5.79 5.63 0.15
N LEU A 103 7.05 5.59 0.57
CA LEU A 103 7.49 6.06 1.88
C LEU A 103 7.95 7.50 1.74
N HIS A 104 7.43 8.38 2.59
CA HIS A 104 7.90 9.75 2.74
C HIS A 104 8.73 9.88 4.01
N PHE A 105 9.85 10.59 3.90
CA PHE A 105 10.79 10.82 4.97
C PHE A 105 10.84 12.29 5.31
N SER A 106 10.86 12.60 6.61
CA SER A 106 11.11 13.94 7.12
C SER A 106 12.02 13.86 8.33
N CYS A 107 12.89 14.86 8.51
CA CYS A 107 13.72 14.95 9.70
C CYS A 107 13.03 15.79 10.78
N LEU A 108 13.35 15.51 12.04
CA LEU A 108 12.93 16.33 13.18
C LEU A 108 13.59 17.72 13.10
N PRO A 109 13.02 18.73 13.77
CA PRO A 109 13.65 20.04 13.87
C PRO A 109 15.10 19.95 14.35
N GLY A 110 16.00 20.67 13.69
CA GLY A 110 17.44 20.62 13.95
C GLY A 110 18.20 19.54 13.19
N PHE A 111 17.54 18.83 12.26
CA PHE A 111 18.17 17.84 11.41
C PHE A 111 17.86 18.08 9.93
N ILE A 112 18.86 17.83 9.08
CA ILE A 112 18.77 17.92 7.62
C ILE A 112 18.71 16.52 7.03
N LEU A 113 17.82 16.32 6.06
CA LEU A 113 17.67 15.06 5.34
C LEU A 113 18.74 14.91 4.25
N ILE A 114 19.54 13.86 4.36
CA ILE A 114 20.54 13.47 3.37
C ILE A 114 20.04 12.25 2.60
N GLY A 115 19.81 12.44 1.30
CA GLY A 115 19.21 11.46 0.39
C GLY A 115 17.89 11.93 -0.20
N ARG A 116 17.10 11.00 -0.76
CA ARG A 116 15.75 11.31 -1.25
C ARG A 116 14.76 11.36 -0.10
N ASN A 117 13.85 12.33 -0.14
CA ASN A 117 12.76 12.46 0.83
C ASN A 117 11.62 11.46 0.58
N SER A 118 11.70 10.64 -0.46
CA SER A 118 10.77 9.54 -0.68
C SER A 118 11.41 8.36 -1.39
N THR A 119 10.81 7.19 -1.22
CA THR A 119 11.05 6.00 -2.06
C THR A 119 9.73 5.33 -2.41
N GLN A 120 9.61 4.79 -3.61
CA GLN A 120 8.46 3.99 -4.02
C GLN A 120 8.82 2.52 -4.17
N CYS A 121 7.88 1.66 -3.76
CA CYS A 121 7.95 0.23 -4.04
C CYS A 121 7.58 -0.01 -5.51
N ASN A 122 8.57 -0.39 -6.31
CA ASN A 122 8.40 -0.55 -7.75
C ASN A 122 7.81 -1.92 -8.15
N LYS A 123 7.54 -2.10 -9.45
CA LYS A 123 6.97 -3.34 -10.01
C LYS A 123 7.86 -4.57 -9.90
N MET A 124 9.12 -4.41 -9.49
CA MET A 124 10.06 -5.51 -9.26
C MET A 124 10.11 -5.92 -7.79
N GLY A 125 9.27 -5.32 -6.93
CA GLY A 125 9.32 -5.55 -5.49
C GLY A 125 10.60 -5.00 -4.87
N LYS A 126 11.05 -3.81 -5.32
CA LYS A 126 12.21 -3.12 -4.74
C LYS A 126 11.89 -1.65 -4.44
N TRP A 127 12.45 -1.14 -3.36
CA TRP A 127 12.50 0.30 -3.12
C TRP A 127 13.39 0.95 -4.17
N ASP A 128 12.89 1.99 -4.83
CA ASP A 128 13.60 2.69 -5.91
C ASP A 128 14.79 3.54 -5.44
N SER A 129 14.90 3.76 -4.13
CA SER A 129 15.87 4.64 -3.50
C SER A 129 16.25 4.06 -2.12
N PRO A 130 17.50 4.23 -1.65
CA PRO A 130 17.90 3.79 -0.32
C PRO A 130 17.27 4.67 0.78
N LYS A 131 17.29 4.17 2.02
CA LYS A 131 16.83 4.90 3.20
C LYS A 131 17.69 6.16 3.39
N PRO A 132 17.09 7.35 3.55
CA PRO A 132 17.86 8.55 3.86
C PRO A 132 18.34 8.55 5.31
N VAL A 133 19.19 9.52 5.64
CA VAL A 133 19.69 9.76 7.01
C VAL A 133 19.41 11.21 7.41
N CYS A 134 19.11 11.44 8.69
CA CYS A 134 18.96 12.77 9.25
C CYS A 134 20.25 13.15 10.01
N HIS A 135 20.94 14.19 9.54
CA HIS A 135 22.13 14.72 10.19
C HIS A 135 21.82 16.00 10.95
N PHE A 136 22.46 16.17 12.12
CA PHE A 136 22.30 17.40 12.90
C PHE A 136 22.72 18.63 12.10
N ASP A 137 21.87 19.64 12.07
CA ASP A 137 22.15 20.92 11.44
C ASP A 137 22.93 21.81 12.41
N ARG A 138 24.20 22.05 12.08
CA ARG A 138 25.09 22.93 12.86
C ARG A 138 24.61 24.39 12.90
N HIS A 139 23.73 24.78 11.98
CA HIS A 139 23.18 26.13 11.90
C HIS A 139 21.80 26.25 12.56
N TYR A 140 21.28 25.16 13.15
CA TYR A 140 20.00 25.19 13.84
C TYR A 140 20.09 26.02 15.12
N ARG A 141 19.29 27.07 15.21
CA ARG A 141 19.15 27.92 16.41
C ARG A 141 17.80 27.68 17.05
N ALA A 142 17.79 26.97 18.17
CA ALA A 142 16.63 26.89 19.04
C ALA A 142 16.51 28.20 19.83
N LEU A 143 15.38 28.90 19.71
CA LEU A 143 15.06 30.02 20.60
C LEU A 143 14.49 29.45 21.91
N ALA A 144 15.10 29.82 23.04
CA ALA A 144 14.51 29.59 24.36
C ALA A 144 13.35 30.57 24.58
N SER A 145 12.18 30.07 24.99
CA SER A 145 11.09 30.94 25.46
C SER A 145 11.54 31.66 26.74
N PRO A 146 11.33 33.00 26.86
CA PRO A 146 11.64 33.75 28.07
C PRO A 146 10.70 33.40 29.25
N THR A 147 9.56 32.75 28.98
CA THR A 147 8.70 32.16 30.01
C THR A 147 8.95 30.65 30.02
N GLY A 148 9.56 30.16 31.10
CA GLY A 148 9.94 28.76 31.24
C GLY A 148 8.76 27.84 30.91
N GLY A 149 8.91 27.02 29.86
CA GLY A 149 7.98 25.91 29.63
C GLY A 149 7.84 25.38 28.21
N GLN A 150 8.04 26.13 27.13
CA GLN A 150 7.83 25.60 25.76
C GLN A 150 8.81 26.17 24.72
N CYS A 151 9.45 25.30 23.94
CA CYS A 151 10.28 25.67 22.79
C CYS A 151 9.38 25.92 21.55
N LEU A 152 9.43 27.13 20.99
CA LEU A 152 8.83 27.42 19.68
C LEU A 152 9.91 27.28 18.59
N THR A 153 9.57 26.57 17.51
CA THR A 153 10.48 26.39 16.36
C THR A 153 10.40 27.60 15.44
N VAL A 154 11.55 28.18 15.08
CA VAL A 154 11.63 29.16 13.99
C VAL A 154 12.37 28.49 12.83
N LEU A 155 11.69 28.32 11.71
CA LEU A 155 12.31 27.89 10.47
C LEU A 155 13.24 29.02 10.00
N SER A 156 14.55 28.84 10.10
CA SER A 156 15.48 29.73 9.42
C SER A 156 15.30 29.54 7.92
N ASN A 157 14.70 30.54 7.27
CA ASN A 157 14.64 30.63 5.81
C ASN A 157 16.08 30.70 5.28
N THR A 158 16.69 29.55 5.03
CA THR A 158 17.86 29.44 4.16
C THR A 158 17.33 29.19 2.76
N THR A 159 17.22 30.28 2.01
CA THR A 159 17.10 30.27 0.56
C THR A 159 18.11 29.28 -0.02
N ARG A 160 17.61 28.25 -0.72
CA ARG A 160 18.42 27.39 -1.59
C ARG A 160 19.28 28.29 -2.50
N PRO A 161 20.60 28.07 -2.64
CA PRO A 161 21.28 28.60 -3.80
C PRO A 161 20.67 27.91 -5.03
N LYS A 162 20.00 28.70 -5.87
CA LYS A 162 19.72 28.28 -7.25
C LYS A 162 21.07 28.19 -7.94
N ASN A 163 21.49 26.98 -8.32
CA ASN A 163 22.54 26.81 -9.31
C ASN A 163 22.08 27.44 -10.63
N SER A 164 22.81 28.45 -11.10
CA SER A 164 22.98 28.82 -12.51
C SER A 164 24.34 29.44 -12.69
#